data_AF-A0A411HG92-F1
#
_entry.id   AF-A0A411HG92-F1
#
_cell.length_a   1.000
_cell.length_b   1.000
_cell.length_c   1.000
_cell.angle_alpha   90.00
_cell.angle_beta   90.00
_cell.angle_gamma   90.00
#
_symmetry.space_group_name_H-M   'P 1'
#
loop_
_entity.id
_entity.type
_entity.pdbx_description
1 polymer ?
#
loop_
_entity_poly.entity_id
_entity_poly.type
_entity_poly.pdbx_seq_one_letter_code
_entity_poly.pdbx_strand_id
1 'polypeptide(L)'
;MLAWGKSVSKPFRDRVLEIGVNLAIDPSYLMACIAFESARTFSASIVNAAGSGAVGLIQFMPPTAQALGTTTKKLSTMSAVAQLDYVEKYFAPQKNKLKTLPDVYMAILWPAAVGKPGSFVLFDRSDQANPKRYVQNAGLDYNKDGLITKDEASRRVAEVLQIGLQPDNASN
;
A
#
# COMPACT_ATOMS: atom_id res chain seq x y z
N MET A 1 -2.75 -10.08 17.27
CA MET A 1 -1.54 -9.27 17.08
C MET A 1 -1.63 -8.56 15.74
N LEU A 2 -1.37 -7.26 15.72
CA LEU A 2 -1.34 -6.38 14.57
C LEU A 2 0.12 -6.20 14.12
N ALA A 3 0.39 -6.42 12.83
CA ALA A 3 1.71 -6.17 12.26
C ALA A 3 2.14 -4.71 12.48
N TRP A 4 3.39 -4.50 12.91
CA TRP A 4 3.94 -3.16 13.22
C TRP A 4 3.20 -2.37 14.32
N GLY A 5 2.37 -3.03 15.14
CA GLY A 5 1.60 -2.37 16.18
C GLY A 5 2.44 -1.61 17.22
N LYS A 6 3.71 -1.99 17.45
CA LYS A 6 4.63 -1.28 18.36
C LYS A 6 5.22 0.00 17.77
N SER A 7 5.18 0.16 16.45
CA SER A 7 5.73 1.34 15.74
C SER A 7 4.76 2.51 15.73
N VAL A 8 3.54 2.34 16.23
CA VAL A 8 2.47 3.33 16.15
C VAL A 8 1.76 3.51 17.49
N SER A 9 1.06 4.63 17.64
CA SER A 9 0.30 4.93 18.85
C SER A 9 -0.93 4.00 18.99
N LYS A 10 -1.47 3.87 20.21
CA LYS A 10 -2.71 3.11 20.43
C LYS A 10 -3.88 3.64 19.57
N PRO A 11 -4.14 4.97 19.49
CA PRO A 11 -5.21 5.48 18.62
C PRO A 11 -5.04 5.11 17.13
N PHE A 12 -3.79 5.02 16.65
CA PHE A 12 -3.54 4.58 15.28
C PHE A 12 -3.93 3.11 15.10
N ARG A 13 -3.57 2.23 16.05
CA ARG A 13 -3.95 0.81 15.99
C ARG A 13 -5.46 0.62 16.04
N ASP A 14 -6.11 1.27 17.00
CA ASP A 14 -7.57 1.21 17.16
C ASP A 14 -8.26 1.60 15.84
N ARG A 15 -7.80 2.71 15.23
CA ARG A 15 -8.34 3.19 13.96
C ARG A 15 -8.11 2.22 12.81
N VAL A 16 -6.93 1.60 12.70
CA VAL A 16 -6.65 0.60 11.65
C VAL A 16 -7.51 -0.65 11.82
N LEU A 17 -7.76 -1.10 13.06
CA LEU A 17 -8.66 -2.22 13.35
C LEU A 17 -10.10 -1.89 12.90
N GLU A 18 -10.58 -0.68 13.20
CA GLU A 18 -11.89 -0.21 12.74
C GLU A 18 -11.99 -0.20 11.20
N ILE A 19 -10.97 0.32 10.51
CA ILE A 19 -10.93 0.31 9.02
C ILE A 19 -11.01 -1.12 8.50
N GLY A 20 -10.27 -2.05 9.12
CA GLY A 20 -10.30 -3.46 8.73
C GLY A 20 -11.69 -4.06 8.82
N VAL A 21 -12.44 -3.77 9.90
CA VAL A 21 -13.84 -4.18 10.06
C VAL A 21 -14.73 -3.53 9.00
N ASN A 22 -14.64 -2.21 8.84
CA ASN A 22 -15.52 -1.43 7.96
C ASN A 22 -15.40 -1.84 6.49
N LEU A 23 -14.18 -2.17 6.06
CA LEU A 23 -13.85 -2.49 4.67
C LEU A 23 -13.71 -3.99 4.37
N ALA A 24 -13.77 -4.83 5.41
CA ALA A 24 -13.46 -6.26 5.35
C ALA A 24 -12.05 -6.53 4.80
N ILE A 25 -11.06 -5.83 5.36
CA ILE A 25 -9.63 -5.95 5.06
C ILE A 25 -8.91 -6.46 6.31
N ASP A 26 -7.94 -7.35 6.16
CA ASP A 26 -7.05 -7.71 7.28
C ASP A 26 -6.23 -6.48 7.72
N PRO A 27 -6.36 -6.02 8.97
CA PRO A 27 -5.62 -4.87 9.48
C PRO A 27 -4.10 -4.98 9.32
N SER A 28 -3.54 -6.18 9.45
CA SER A 28 -2.09 -6.40 9.28
C SER A 28 -1.65 -6.26 7.82
N TYR A 29 -2.52 -6.57 6.86
CA TYR A 29 -2.22 -6.32 5.44
C TYR A 29 -2.18 -4.82 5.15
N LEU A 30 -3.14 -4.06 5.70
CA LEU A 30 -3.13 -2.60 5.61
C LEU A 30 -1.88 -2.00 6.28
N MET A 31 -1.51 -2.47 7.48
CA MET A 31 -0.29 -2.05 8.16
C MET A 31 0.98 -2.34 7.35
N ALA A 32 1.07 -3.51 6.69
CA ALA A 32 2.21 -3.85 5.87
C ALA A 32 2.33 -2.94 4.62
N CYS A 33 1.21 -2.63 3.96
CA CYS A 33 1.19 -1.65 2.87
C CYS A 33 1.61 -0.26 3.36
N ILE A 34 1.07 0.22 4.48
CA ILE A 34 1.45 1.52 5.04
C ILE A 34 2.95 1.54 5.41
N ALA A 35 3.45 0.47 6.03
CA ALA A 35 4.86 0.35 6.36
C ALA A 35 5.74 0.36 5.10
N PHE A 36 5.32 -0.30 4.03
CA PHE A 36 6.06 -0.28 2.77
C PHE A 36 6.09 1.11 2.14
N GLU A 37 4.92 1.74 1.98
CA GLU A 37 4.75 3.04 1.33
C GLU A 37 5.39 4.20 2.10
N SER A 38 5.41 4.12 3.43
CA SER A 38 5.98 5.16 4.30
C SER A 38 7.41 4.86 4.76
N ALA A 39 8.11 3.91 4.13
CA ALA A 39 9.45 3.48 4.54
C ALA A 39 9.55 3.13 6.04
N ARG A 40 8.49 2.50 6.57
CA ARG A 40 8.30 2.04 7.96
C ARG A 40 8.23 3.16 8.99
N THR A 41 8.09 4.41 8.55
CA THR A 41 7.99 5.57 9.45
C THR A 41 6.58 5.81 9.96
N PHE A 42 5.56 5.31 9.25
CA PHE A 42 4.14 5.64 9.51
C PHE A 42 3.89 7.16 9.53
N SER A 43 4.72 7.92 8.82
CA SER A 43 4.62 9.37 8.76
C SER A 43 3.60 9.82 7.73
N ALA A 44 2.72 10.74 8.13
CA ALA A 44 1.78 11.41 7.24
C ALA A 44 2.46 12.39 6.26
N SER A 45 3.69 12.82 6.56
CA SER A 45 4.41 13.88 5.82
C SER A 45 5.51 13.36 4.90
N ILE A 46 5.78 12.06 4.89
CA ILE A 46 6.85 11.49 4.06
C ILE A 46 6.55 11.68 2.58
N VAL A 47 7.48 12.32 1.87
CA VAL A 47 7.36 12.62 0.44
C VAL A 47 8.11 11.56 -0.36
N ASN A 48 7.55 11.19 -1.50
CA ASN A 48 8.19 10.26 -2.42
C ASN A 48 9.54 10.80 -2.92
N ALA A 49 10.60 9.99 -2.79
CA ALA A 49 11.96 10.38 -3.18
C ALA A 49 12.16 10.54 -4.70
N ALA A 50 11.29 9.95 -5.53
CA ALA A 50 11.38 10.02 -6.99
C ALA A 50 10.69 11.28 -7.58
N GLY A 51 10.19 12.19 -6.73
CA GLY A 51 9.64 13.48 -7.17
C GLY A 51 8.22 13.41 -7.75
N SER A 52 7.48 12.32 -7.52
CA SER A 52 6.09 12.17 -7.98
C SER A 52 5.09 13.11 -7.28
N GLY A 53 5.50 13.74 -6.18
CA GLY A 53 4.63 14.55 -5.33
C GLY A 53 3.70 13.74 -4.43
N ALA A 54 3.86 12.41 -4.41
CA ALA A 54 3.11 11.53 -3.51
C ALA A 54 3.51 11.74 -2.04
N VAL A 55 2.56 11.57 -1.12
CA VAL A 55 2.80 11.84 0.30
C VAL A 55 2.08 10.88 1.26
N GLY A 56 2.69 10.66 2.41
CA GLY A 56 2.05 10.07 3.58
C GLY A 56 1.93 8.54 3.56
N LEU A 57 0.99 8.04 4.36
CA LEU A 57 0.86 6.65 4.77
C LEU A 57 0.75 5.65 3.61
N ILE A 58 0.08 6.04 2.52
CA ILE A 58 -0.06 5.22 1.32
C ILE A 58 0.43 5.94 0.06
N GLN A 59 1.29 6.96 0.23
CA GLN A 59 1.83 7.78 -0.86
C GLN A 59 0.72 8.32 -1.79
N PHE A 60 -0.20 9.11 -1.23
CA PHE A 60 -1.29 9.73 -1.99
C PHE A 60 -0.74 10.60 -3.12
N MET A 61 -0.98 10.19 -4.36
CA MET A 61 -0.67 11.00 -5.54
C MET A 61 -1.53 12.28 -5.58
N PRO A 62 -1.04 13.39 -6.17
CA PRO A 62 -1.80 14.64 -6.24
C PRO A 62 -3.22 14.51 -6.82
N PRO A 63 -3.47 13.79 -7.93
CA PRO A 63 -4.83 13.59 -8.45
C PRO A 63 -5.72 12.78 -7.49
N THR A 64 -5.17 11.77 -6.81
CA THR A 64 -5.89 10.99 -5.80
C THR A 64 -6.31 11.86 -4.63
N ALA A 65 -5.41 12.71 -4.12
CA ALA A 65 -5.72 13.64 -3.05
C ALA A 65 -6.85 14.61 -3.44
N GLN A 66 -6.84 15.11 -4.68
CA GLN A 66 -7.90 15.96 -5.22
C GLN A 66 -9.25 15.21 -5.31
N ALA A 67 -9.26 13.98 -5.81
CA ALA A 67 -10.46 13.15 -5.89
C ALA A 67 -11.06 12.86 -4.50
N LEU A 68 -10.24 12.85 -3.45
CA LEU A 68 -10.67 12.72 -2.05
C LEU A 68 -11.06 14.06 -1.39
N GLY A 69 -11.11 15.16 -2.16
CA GLY A 69 -11.51 16.48 -1.68
C GLY A 69 -10.42 17.20 -0.88
N THR A 70 -9.15 16.87 -1.06
CA THR A 70 -8.01 17.45 -0.34
C THR A 70 -6.83 17.73 -1.26
N THR A 71 -5.64 17.99 -0.69
CA THR A 71 -4.38 18.15 -1.43
C THR A 71 -3.26 17.42 -0.69
N THR A 72 -2.18 17.07 -1.39
CA THR A 72 -0.99 16.48 -0.77
C THR A 72 -0.39 17.39 0.30
N LYS A 73 -0.41 18.73 0.08
CA LYS A 73 -0.01 19.72 1.10
C LYS A 73 -0.87 19.63 2.37
N LYS A 74 -2.19 19.46 2.25
CA LYS A 74 -3.05 19.31 3.43
C LYS A 74 -2.81 17.96 4.11
N LEU A 75 -2.72 16.89 3.33
CA LEU A 75 -2.43 15.54 3.85
C LEU A 75 -1.12 15.50 4.62
N SER A 76 -0.06 16.16 4.11
CA SER A 76 1.26 16.18 4.74
C SER A 76 1.31 16.91 6.09
N THR A 77 0.32 17.76 6.37
CA THR A 77 0.21 18.49 7.65
C THR A 77 -0.66 17.80 8.69
N MET A 78 -1.29 16.68 8.33
CA MET A 78 -2.13 15.92 9.25
C MET A 78 -1.29 15.10 10.22
N SER A 79 -1.88 14.73 11.35
CA SER A 79 -1.37 13.61 12.13
C SER A 79 -1.56 12.30 11.34
N ALA A 80 -0.72 11.31 11.63
CA ALA A 80 -0.86 9.97 11.06
C ALA A 80 -2.25 9.38 11.31
N VAL A 81 -2.82 9.58 12.51
CA VAL A 81 -4.18 9.11 12.84
C VAL A 81 -5.25 9.81 12.00
N ALA A 82 -5.18 11.14 11.84
CA ALA A 82 -6.15 11.86 11.00
C ALA A 82 -6.03 11.50 9.52
N GLN A 83 -4.83 11.18 9.04
CA GLN A 83 -4.63 10.75 7.66
C GLN A 83 -5.27 9.37 7.40
N LEU A 84 -5.47 8.52 8.41
CA LEU A 84 -6.16 7.23 8.25
C LEU A 84 -7.62 7.39 7.78
N ASP A 85 -8.27 8.51 8.04
CA ASP A 85 -9.62 8.78 7.50
C ASP A 85 -9.60 8.89 5.97
N TYR A 86 -8.51 9.41 5.41
CA TYR A 86 -8.33 9.46 3.95
C TYR A 86 -7.88 8.10 3.40
N VAL A 87 -7.16 7.31 4.19
CA VAL A 87 -6.85 5.91 3.85
C VAL A 87 -8.15 5.12 3.74
N GLU A 88 -9.06 5.22 4.72
CA GLU A 88 -10.36 4.54 4.64
C GLU A 88 -11.17 4.98 3.43
N LYS A 89 -11.30 6.30 3.20
CA LYS A 89 -12.02 6.84 2.02
C LYS A 89 -11.44 6.34 0.70
N TYR A 90 -10.11 6.21 0.62
CA TYR A 90 -9.43 5.70 -0.56
C TYR A 90 -9.77 4.24 -0.84
N PHE A 91 -9.79 3.39 0.19
CA PHE A 91 -10.10 1.96 0.04
C PHE A 91 -11.61 1.65 0.02
N ALA A 92 -12.48 2.57 0.42
CA ALA A 92 -13.94 2.36 0.49
C ALA A 92 -14.57 1.80 -0.80
N PRO A 93 -14.20 2.23 -2.03
CA PRO A 93 -14.73 1.65 -3.26
C PRO A 93 -14.36 0.16 -3.49
N GLN A 94 -13.37 -0.34 -2.76
CA GLN A 94 -12.89 -1.72 -2.81
C GLN A 94 -13.38 -2.59 -1.65
N LYS A 95 -14.32 -2.09 -0.83
CA LYS A 95 -14.93 -2.84 0.27
C LYS A 95 -15.34 -4.25 -0.19
N ASN A 96 -15.01 -5.25 0.63
CA ASN A 96 -15.22 -6.68 0.39
C ASN A 96 -14.39 -7.31 -0.75
N LYS A 97 -13.58 -6.57 -1.51
CA LYS A 97 -12.80 -7.11 -2.64
C LYS A 97 -11.36 -7.47 -2.29
N LEU A 98 -10.80 -6.87 -1.25
CA LEU A 98 -9.38 -7.02 -0.92
C LEU A 98 -9.16 -8.20 0.03
N LYS A 99 -9.09 -9.41 -0.53
CA LYS A 99 -9.04 -10.66 0.26
C LYS A 99 -7.63 -11.11 0.63
N THR A 100 -6.63 -10.61 -0.08
CA THR A 100 -5.23 -11.00 0.10
C THR A 100 -4.34 -9.78 0.25
N LEU A 101 -3.15 -9.95 0.82
CA LEU A 101 -2.15 -8.87 0.87
C LEU A 101 -1.85 -8.29 -0.53
N PRO A 102 -1.65 -9.11 -1.58
CA PRO A 102 -1.55 -8.59 -2.93
C PRO A 102 -2.75 -7.77 -3.39
N ASP A 103 -3.99 -8.12 -3.03
CA ASP A 103 -5.14 -7.28 -3.40
C ASP A 103 -5.08 -5.89 -2.75
N VAL A 104 -4.74 -5.82 -1.46
CA VAL A 104 -4.58 -4.54 -0.75
C VAL A 104 -3.50 -3.70 -1.41
N TYR A 105 -2.36 -4.31 -1.76
CA TYR A 105 -1.28 -3.60 -2.43
C TYR A 105 -1.63 -3.21 -3.88
N MET A 106 -2.33 -4.06 -4.63
CA MET A 106 -2.77 -3.74 -5.99
C MET A 106 -3.77 -2.59 -6.00
N ALA A 107 -4.58 -2.42 -4.96
CA ALA A 107 -5.43 -1.25 -4.86
C ALA A 107 -4.61 0.06 -4.81
N ILE A 108 -3.37 0.04 -4.32
CA ILE A 108 -2.42 1.17 -4.32
C ILE A 108 -1.65 1.26 -5.65
N LEU A 109 -1.01 0.16 -6.06
CA LEU A 109 -0.06 0.15 -7.18
C LEU A 109 -0.77 0.07 -8.55
N TRP A 110 -1.72 -0.85 -8.69
CA TRP A 110 -2.34 -1.19 -9.98
C TRP A 110 -3.76 -1.73 -9.81
N PRO A 111 -4.78 -0.86 -9.63
CA PRO A 111 -6.13 -1.28 -9.23
C PRO A 111 -6.79 -2.32 -10.16
N ALA A 112 -6.41 -2.35 -11.43
CA ALA A 112 -6.91 -3.33 -12.40
C ALA A 112 -6.52 -4.79 -12.08
N ALA A 113 -5.52 -5.01 -11.22
CA ALA A 113 -5.07 -6.34 -10.79
C ALA A 113 -5.73 -6.83 -9.48
N VAL A 114 -6.61 -6.04 -8.85
CA VAL A 114 -7.38 -6.47 -7.69
C VAL A 114 -8.28 -7.66 -8.05
N GLY A 115 -8.26 -8.71 -7.24
CA GLY A 115 -9.03 -9.94 -7.45
C GLY A 115 -8.51 -10.85 -8.58
N LYS A 116 -7.47 -10.43 -9.32
CA LYS A 116 -6.77 -11.28 -10.29
C LYS A 116 -5.89 -12.33 -9.57
N PRO A 117 -5.61 -13.48 -10.20
CA PRO A 117 -4.68 -14.46 -9.63
C PRO A 117 -3.28 -13.86 -9.47
N GLY A 118 -2.47 -14.45 -8.58
CA GLY A 118 -1.09 -14.01 -8.33
C GLY A 118 -0.18 -14.06 -9.56
N SER A 119 -0.47 -14.96 -10.50
CA SER A 119 0.20 -15.10 -11.79
C SER A 119 -0.21 -14.04 -12.84
N PHE A 120 -1.15 -13.15 -12.52
CA PHE A 120 -1.56 -12.10 -13.45
C PHE A 120 -0.38 -11.17 -13.76
N VAL A 121 -0.05 -11.02 -15.04
CA VAL A 121 1.06 -10.18 -15.50
C VAL A 121 0.65 -8.71 -15.46
N LEU A 122 1.41 -7.90 -14.73
CA LEU A 122 1.24 -6.45 -14.66
C LEU A 122 2.03 -5.79 -15.78
N PHE A 123 3.29 -6.18 -15.92
CA PHE A 123 4.22 -5.59 -16.86
C PHE A 123 4.94 -6.70 -17.63
N ASP A 124 4.85 -6.62 -18.95
CA ASP A 124 5.50 -7.54 -19.88
C ASP A 124 6.61 -6.78 -20.62
N ARG A 125 7.82 -7.33 -20.65
CA ARG A 125 8.97 -6.74 -21.35
C ARG A 125 8.71 -6.60 -22.86
N SER A 126 7.84 -7.45 -23.42
CA SER A 126 7.45 -7.45 -24.82
C SER A 126 6.30 -6.51 -25.16
N ASP A 127 5.69 -5.82 -24.18
CA ASP A 127 4.62 -4.83 -24.43
C ASP A 127 5.18 -3.60 -25.17
N GLN A 128 5.05 -3.63 -26.50
CA GLN A 128 5.48 -2.54 -27.38
C GLN A 128 4.63 -1.28 -27.24
N ALA A 129 3.40 -1.38 -26.74
CA ALA A 129 2.53 -0.23 -26.53
C ALA A 129 2.95 0.55 -25.27
N ASN A 130 3.50 -0.13 -24.26
CA ASN A 130 3.92 0.49 -23.00
C ASN A 130 5.31 0.02 -22.52
N PRO A 131 6.37 0.16 -23.34
CA PRO A 131 7.68 -0.45 -23.07
C PRO A 131 8.33 0.07 -21.77
N LYS A 132 7.98 1.29 -21.35
CA LYS A 132 8.51 1.90 -20.11
C LYS A 132 8.02 1.20 -18.85
N ARG A 133 6.85 0.57 -18.86
CA ARG A 133 6.25 -0.03 -17.66
C ARG A 133 7.14 -1.12 -17.09
N TYR A 134 7.59 -2.03 -17.94
CA TYR A 134 8.52 -3.08 -17.52
C TYR A 134 9.87 -2.47 -17.12
N VAL A 135 10.46 -1.59 -17.94
CA VAL A 135 11.79 -1.02 -17.68
C VAL A 135 11.86 -0.31 -16.32
N GLN A 136 10.84 0.45 -15.96
CA GLN A 136 10.78 1.16 -14.66
C GLN A 136 10.62 0.23 -13.46
N ASN A 137 10.09 -0.98 -13.68
CA ASN A 137 9.79 -1.95 -12.64
C ASN A 137 10.65 -3.22 -12.72
N ALA A 138 11.70 -3.23 -13.56
CA ALA A 138 12.48 -4.44 -13.87
C ALA A 138 13.11 -5.09 -12.63
N GLY A 139 13.34 -4.34 -11.55
CA GLY A 139 13.80 -4.88 -10.27
C GLY A 139 12.77 -5.77 -9.53
N LEU A 140 11.53 -5.83 -10.02
CA LEU A 140 10.47 -6.71 -9.51
C LEU A 140 10.39 -8.05 -10.25
N ASP A 141 11.08 -8.21 -11.38
CA ASP A 141 11.15 -9.50 -12.10
C ASP A 141 12.19 -10.39 -11.41
N TYR A 142 11.75 -11.21 -10.45
CA TYR A 142 12.66 -11.98 -9.59
C TYR A 142 13.19 -13.23 -10.29
N ASN A 143 12.37 -13.85 -11.15
CA ASN A 143 12.75 -15.07 -11.87
C ASN A 143 13.45 -14.76 -13.21
N LYS A 144 13.45 -13.49 -13.65
CA LYS A 144 14.06 -12.95 -14.87
C LYS A 144 13.44 -13.46 -16.17
N ASP A 145 12.18 -13.88 -16.14
CA ASP A 145 11.48 -14.42 -17.31
C ASP A 145 10.95 -13.32 -18.26
N GLY A 146 11.06 -12.05 -17.88
CA GLY A 146 10.58 -10.92 -18.67
C GLY A 146 9.14 -10.53 -18.38
N LEU A 147 8.49 -11.14 -17.39
CA LEU A 147 7.16 -10.82 -16.90
C LEU A 147 7.27 -10.37 -15.44
N ILE A 148 6.47 -9.39 -15.05
CA ILE A 148 6.30 -9.01 -13.65
C ILE A 148 4.87 -9.36 -13.27
N THR A 149 4.73 -10.36 -12.42
CA THR A 149 3.44 -10.84 -11.93
C THR A 149 2.95 -10.07 -10.70
N LYS A 150 1.67 -10.25 -10.37
CA LYS A 150 1.06 -9.65 -9.17
C LYS A 150 1.78 -10.09 -7.90
N ASP A 151 2.11 -11.37 -7.79
CA ASP A 151 2.83 -11.89 -6.61
C ASP A 151 4.24 -11.32 -6.50
N GLU A 152 4.95 -11.19 -7.62
CA GLU A 152 6.28 -10.58 -7.63
C GLU A 152 6.26 -9.10 -7.24
N ALA A 153 5.29 -8.35 -7.76
CA ALA A 153 5.10 -6.95 -7.39
C ALA A 153 4.80 -6.78 -5.89
N SER A 154 4.07 -7.72 -5.29
CA SER A 154 3.72 -7.72 -3.86
C SER A 154 4.77 -8.36 -2.95
N ARG A 155 5.82 -8.99 -3.50
CA ARG A 155 6.79 -9.79 -2.72
C ARG A 155 7.42 -9.00 -1.58
N ARG A 156 7.88 -7.78 -1.83
CA ARG A 156 8.51 -6.94 -0.79
C ARG A 156 7.54 -6.54 0.30
N VAL A 157 6.26 -6.33 -0.03
CA VAL A 157 5.21 -6.06 0.95
C VAL A 157 4.97 -7.30 1.82
N ALA A 158 5.02 -8.50 1.24
CA ALA A 158 4.92 -9.75 2.00
C ALA A 158 6.10 -9.90 2.98
N GLU A 159 7.32 -9.57 2.57
CA GLU A 159 8.49 -9.54 3.46
C GLU A 159 8.29 -8.53 4.61
N VAL A 160 7.75 -7.33 4.30
CA VAL A 160 7.42 -6.31 5.31
C VAL A 160 6.34 -6.77 6.29
N LEU A 161 5.34 -7.54 5.83
CA LEU A 161 4.34 -8.16 6.70
C LEU A 161 4.99 -9.14 7.67
N GLN A 162 5.84 -10.05 7.18
CA GLN A 162 6.50 -11.05 8.03
C GLN A 162 7.35 -10.40 9.11
N ILE A 163 8.13 -9.35 8.76
CA ILE A 163 8.90 -8.58 9.74
C ILE A 163 7.96 -7.91 10.75
N GLY A 164 6.87 -7.30 10.29
CA GLY A 164 5.91 -6.61 11.14
C GLY A 164 5.20 -7.52 12.14
N LEU A 165 5.05 -8.81 11.81
CA LEU A 165 4.43 -9.83 12.67
C LEU A 165 5.39 -10.42 13.72
N GLN A 166 6.69 -10.14 13.63
CA GLN A 166 7.65 -10.61 14.64
C GLN A 166 7.32 -10.03 16.02
N PRO A 167 7.59 -10.76 17.12
CA PRO A 167 7.25 -10.33 18.49
C PRO A 167 7.77 -8.93 18.85
N ASP A 168 8.91 -8.52 18.29
CA ASP A 168 9.52 -7.22 18.55
C ASP A 168 8.79 -6.05 17.88
N ASN A 169 8.01 -6.30 16.82
CA ASN A 169 7.29 -5.28 16.05
C ASN A 169 5.77 -5.33 16.26
N ALA A 170 5.23 -6.52 16.50
CA ALA A 170 3.79 -6.72 16.64
C ALA A 170 3.28 -6.32 18.03
N SER A 171 2.03 -5.84 18.08
CA SER A 171 1.32 -5.55 19.33
C SER A 171 -0.13 -6.01 19.25
N ASN A 172 -0.78 -6.20 20.39
CA ASN A 172 -2.23 -6.43 20.42
C ASN A 172 -3.01 -5.15 20.11
#